data_AF-A0A923PJU1-F1
#
_entry.id   AF-A0A923PJU1-F1
#
_cell.length_a   1.000
_cell.length_b   1.000
_cell.length_c   1.000
_cell.angle_alpha   90.00
_cell.angle_beta   90.00
_cell.angle_gamma   90.00
#
_symmetry.space_group_name_H-M   'P 1'
#
loop_
_entity.id
_entity.type
_entity.pdbx_description
1 polymer ?
#
loop_
_entity_poly.entity_id
_entity_poly.type
_entity_poly.pdbx_seq_one_letter_code
_entity_poly.pdbx_strand_id
1 'polypeptide(L)'
;MTYPRFYRLLALATLLVVGGATLAHATLPLTYALPLTVGTALLLLVLSLVIFWLGKRTVRAENKYLFGNVFMGVTILKLVLCGGLIVGYILLAEPVNKYFVVPFFFTYLVYTALEMFFLVKLAGESK
;
A
#
# COMPACT_ATOMS: atom_id res chain seq x y z
N MET A 1 -6.38 16.99 -4.72
CA MET A 1 -5.49 16.29 -5.67
C MET A 1 -6.24 16.05 -6.98
N THR A 2 -5.61 16.28 -8.13
CA THR A 2 -6.18 15.93 -9.45
C THR A 2 -5.87 14.48 -9.83
N TYR A 3 -6.70 13.86 -10.67
CA TYR A 3 -6.49 12.48 -11.14
C TYR A 3 -5.10 12.27 -11.78
N PRO A 4 -4.63 13.11 -12.74
CA PRO A 4 -3.35 12.87 -13.40
C PRO A 4 -2.17 12.95 -12.43
N ARG A 5 -2.23 13.84 -11.43
CA ARG A 5 -1.18 13.98 -10.43
C ARG A 5 -1.11 12.76 -9.52
N PHE A 6 -2.27 12.22 -9.13
CA PHE A 6 -2.32 10.99 -8.35
C PHE A 6 -1.72 9.81 -9.12
N TYR A 7 -2.14 9.57 -10.36
CA TYR A 7 -1.60 8.45 -11.15
C TYR A 7 -0.10 8.56 -11.43
N ARG A 8 0.44 9.77 -11.61
CA ARG A 8 1.90 9.98 -11.73
C ARG A 8 2.62 9.60 -10.44
N LEU A 9 2.12 10.03 -9.28
CA LEU A 9 2.73 9.68 -7.99
C LEU A 9 2.60 8.19 -7.69
N LEU A 10 1.47 7.57 -8.03
CA LEU A 10 1.28 6.13 -7.93
C LEU A 10 2.28 5.39 -8.82
N ALA A 11 2.44 5.79 -10.08
CA ALA A 11 3.41 5.18 -10.98
C ALA A 11 4.85 5.32 -10.45
N LEU A 12 5.23 6.49 -9.93
CA LEU A 12 6.56 6.69 -9.32
C LEU A 12 6.74 5.83 -8.07
N ALA A 13 5.73 5.72 -7.21
CA ALA A 13 5.77 4.85 -6.04
C ALA A 13 5.87 3.38 -6.45
N THR A 14 5.11 2.94 -7.44
CA THR A 14 5.18 1.58 -7.97
C THR A 14 6.54 1.29 -8.61
N LEU A 15 7.12 2.22 -9.36
CA LEU A 15 8.48 2.09 -9.88
C LEU A 15 9.52 1.99 -8.76
N LEU A 16 9.37 2.79 -7.70
CA LEU A 16 10.23 2.73 -6.52
C LEU A 16 10.10 1.38 -5.81
N VAL A 17 8.88 0.86 -5.67
CA VAL A 17 8.61 -0.47 -5.12
C VAL A 17 9.26 -1.56 -5.96
N VAL A 18 9.06 -1.55 -7.28
CA VAL A 18 9.66 -2.54 -8.19
C VAL A 18 11.19 -2.46 -8.13
N GLY A 19 11.76 -1.25 -8.16
CA GLY A 19 13.21 -1.04 -8.05
C GLY A 19 13.77 -1.53 -6.71
N GLY A 20 13.14 -1.19 -5.59
CA GLY A 20 13.58 -1.64 -4.27
C GLY A 20 13.39 -3.14 -4.05
N ALA A 21 12.29 -3.71 -4.55
CA ALA A 21 12.06 -5.15 -4.50
C ALA A 21 13.08 -5.91 -5.35
N THR A 22 13.33 -5.49 -6.60
CA THR A 22 14.34 -6.13 -7.46
C THR A 22 15.73 -6.04 -6.87
N LEU A 23 16.10 -4.89 -6.29
CA LEU A 23 17.37 -4.73 -5.57
C LEU A 23 17.48 -5.66 -4.35
N ALA A 24 16.40 -5.80 -3.57
CA ALA A 24 16.37 -6.71 -2.42
C ALA A 24 16.52 -8.16 -2.88
N HIS A 25 15.80 -8.58 -3.92
CA HIS A 25 15.91 -9.94 -4.49
C HIS A 25 17.25 -10.22 -5.17
N ALA A 26 17.95 -9.19 -5.64
CA ALA A 26 19.29 -9.33 -6.22
C ALA A 26 20.40 -9.42 -5.16
N THR A 27 20.25 -8.74 -4.02
CA THR A 27 21.28 -8.66 -2.96
C THR A 27 21.10 -9.69 -1.85
N LEU A 28 19.87 -10.16 -1.64
CA LEU A 28 19.52 -11.13 -0.60
C LEU A 28 19.02 -12.44 -1.23
N PRO A 29 19.22 -13.60 -0.58
CA PRO A 29 18.76 -14.90 -1.09
C PRO A 29 17.25 -15.06 -0.90
N LEU A 30 16.45 -14.31 -1.68
CA LEU A 30 15.00 -14.12 -1.49
C LEU A 30 14.12 -14.77 -2.56
N THR A 31 14.66 -15.64 -3.40
CA THR A 31 13.90 -16.29 -4.49
C THR A 31 12.60 -16.96 -4.02
N TYR A 32 12.60 -17.50 -2.80
CA TYR A 32 11.42 -18.10 -2.15
C TYR A 32 10.31 -17.07 -1.81
N ALA A 33 10.65 -15.80 -1.59
CA ALA A 33 9.76 -14.72 -1.16
C ALA A 33 9.09 -13.95 -2.30
N LEU A 34 9.33 -14.35 -3.55
CA LEU A 34 8.82 -13.65 -4.72
C LEU A 34 7.28 -13.61 -4.77
N PRO A 35 6.54 -14.69 -4.47
CA PRO A 35 5.08 -14.66 -4.44
C PRO A 35 4.52 -13.67 -3.43
N LEU A 36 5.10 -13.63 -2.22
CA LEU A 36 4.70 -12.67 -1.19
C LEU A 36 4.95 -11.22 -1.64
N THR A 37 6.13 -10.96 -2.20
CA THR A 37 6.55 -9.62 -2.64
C THR A 37 5.62 -9.07 -3.73
N VAL A 38 5.33 -9.89 -4.75
CA VAL A 38 4.42 -9.52 -5.83
C VAL A 38 2.99 -9.37 -5.31
N GLY A 39 2.54 -10.31 -4.47
CA GLY A 39 1.20 -10.28 -3.88
C GLY A 39 0.97 -9.03 -3.04
N THR A 40 1.94 -8.62 -2.22
CA THR A 40 1.83 -7.38 -1.44
C THR A 40 1.85 -6.13 -2.31
N ALA A 41 2.72 -6.07 -3.32
CA ALA A 41 2.78 -4.93 -4.22
C ALA A 41 1.46 -4.73 -4.97
N LEU A 42 0.86 -5.81 -5.48
CA LEU A 42 -0.43 -5.78 -6.15
C LEU A 42 -1.57 -5.39 -5.19
N LEU A 43 -1.62 -6.02 -4.01
CA LEU A 43 -2.63 -5.71 -3.01
C LEU A 43 -2.62 -4.23 -2.65
N LEU A 44 -1.45 -3.67 -2.33
CA LEU A 44 -1.33 -2.28 -1.90
C LEU A 44 -1.53 -1.29 -3.04
N LEU A 45 -1.14 -1.64 -4.27
CA LEU A 45 -1.46 -0.85 -5.45
C LEU A 45 -2.98 -0.72 -5.63
N VAL A 46 -3.70 -1.85 -5.58
CA VAL A 46 -5.17 -1.86 -5.68
C VAL A 46 -5.79 -1.08 -4.52
N LEU A 47 -5.28 -1.26 -3.31
CA LEU A 47 -5.81 -0.56 -2.14
C LEU A 47 -5.59 0.96 -2.24
N SER A 48 -4.44 1.40 -2.70
CA SER A 48 -4.15 2.81 -2.97
C SER A 48 -5.13 3.42 -3.99
N LEU A 49 -5.51 2.67 -5.04
CA LEU A 49 -6.55 3.09 -5.99
C LEU A 49 -7.92 3.25 -5.30
N VAL A 50 -8.30 2.26 -4.48
CA VAL A 50 -9.56 2.26 -3.74
C VAL A 50 -9.63 3.45 -2.78
N ILE A 51 -8.59 3.69 -1.97
CA ILE A 51 -8.57 4.80 -1.01
C ILE A 51 -8.65 6.14 -1.74
N PHE A 52 -7.94 6.32 -2.87
CA PHE A 52 -8.02 7.56 -3.63
C PHE A 52 -9.44 7.81 -4.16
N TRP A 53 -10.08 6.80 -4.74
CA TRP A 53 -11.44 6.92 -5.27
C TRP A 53 -12.46 7.21 -4.15
N LEU A 54 -12.40 6.45 -3.05
CA LEU A 54 -13.23 6.68 -1.88
C LEU A 54 -13.00 8.07 -1.28
N GLY A 55 -11.75 8.49 -1.13
CA GLY A 55 -11.39 9.81 -0.62
C GLY A 55 -11.93 10.95 -1.48
N LYS A 56 -11.86 10.84 -2.82
CA LYS A 56 -12.46 11.83 -3.72
C LYS A 56 -13.98 11.92 -3.58
N ARG A 57 -14.65 10.80 -3.31
CA ARG A 57 -16.11 10.75 -3.13
C ARG A 57 -16.54 11.28 -1.77
N THR A 58 -15.77 11.03 -0.72
CA THR A 58 -16.15 11.36 0.67
C THR A 58 -15.71 12.75 1.13
N VAL A 59 -14.69 13.34 0.50
CA VAL A 59 -14.18 14.69 0.87
C VAL A 59 -15.21 15.80 0.68
N ARG A 60 -16.22 15.60 -0.16
CA ARG A 60 -17.33 16.54 -0.40
C ARG A 60 -18.65 16.09 0.20
N ALA A 61 -18.62 15.07 1.06
CA ALA A 61 -19.83 14.61 1.71
C ALA A 61 -20.30 15.62 2.75
N GLU A 62 -21.61 15.80 2.87
CA GLU A 62 -22.22 16.68 3.89
C GLU A 62 -21.79 16.29 5.32
N ASN A 63 -21.60 14.98 5.55
CA ASN A 63 -21.08 14.47 6.81
C ASN A 63 -19.55 14.62 6.87
N LYS A 64 -19.09 15.64 7.62
CA LYS A 64 -17.67 15.91 7.88
C LYS A 64 -16.87 14.74 8.48
N TYR A 65 -17.53 13.76 9.11
CA TYR A 65 -16.86 12.59 9.69
C TYR A 65 -16.68 11.44 8.68
N LEU A 66 -17.40 11.45 7.55
CA LEU A 66 -17.41 10.34 6.61
C LEU A 66 -16.04 10.11 5.97
N PHE A 67 -15.33 11.17 5.59
CA PHE A 67 -13.98 11.09 5.03
C PHE A 67 -13.01 10.39 6.00
N GLY A 68 -12.98 10.84 7.25
CA GLY A 68 -12.12 10.27 8.29
C GLY A 68 -12.46 8.81 8.62
N ASN A 69 -13.76 8.51 8.76
CA ASN A 69 -14.22 7.15 9.07
C ASN A 69 -13.87 6.15 7.96
N VAL A 70 -14.07 6.53 6.70
CA VAL A 70 -13.71 5.67 5.56
C VAL A 70 -12.21 5.45 5.50
N PHE A 71 -11.41 6.51 5.69
CA PHE A 71 -9.95 6.35 5.70
C PHE A 71 -9.46 5.45 6.85
N MET A 72 -9.99 5.63 8.05
CA MET A 72 -9.68 4.77 9.20
C MET A 72 -10.06 3.32 8.92
N GLY A 73 -11.26 3.10 8.37
CA GLY A 73 -11.74 1.77 8.00
C GLY A 73 -10.83 1.07 6.99
N VAL A 74 -10.40 1.78 5.93
CA VAL A 74 -9.48 1.18 4.94
C VAL A 74 -8.08 0.97 5.52
N THR A 75 -7.62 1.82 6.44
CA THR A 75 -6.34 1.62 7.13
C THR A 75 -6.36 0.36 8.00
N ILE A 76 -7.43 0.13 8.75
CA ILE A 76 -7.61 -1.10 9.54
C ILE A 76 -7.66 -2.32 8.60
N LEU A 77 -8.45 -2.25 7.52
CA LEU A 77 -8.51 -3.31 6.53
C LEU A 77 -7.14 -3.61 5.92
N LYS A 78 -6.34 -2.59 5.59
CA LYS A 78 -4.97 -2.73 5.10
C LYS A 78 -4.12 -3.53 6.09
N LEU A 79 -4.15 -3.17 7.37
CA LEU A 79 -3.37 -3.83 8.40
C LEU A 79 -3.77 -5.31 8.55
N VAL A 80 -5.06 -5.60 8.52
CA VAL A 80 -5.58 -6.98 8.57
C VAL A 80 -5.14 -7.77 7.34
N LEU A 81 -5.26 -7.21 6.13
CA LEU A 81 -4.86 -7.88 4.89
C LEU A 81 -3.35 -8.12 4.82
N CYS A 82 -2.54 -7.14 5.23
CA CYS A 82 -1.09 -7.25 5.31
C CYS A 82 -0.65 -8.31 6.34
N GLY A 83 -1.25 -8.30 7.53
CA GLY A 83 -1.01 -9.31 8.56
C GLY A 83 -1.42 -10.70 8.08
N GLY A 84 -2.60 -10.81 7.45
CA GLY A 84 -3.10 -12.04 6.86
C GLY A 84 -2.19 -12.58 5.75
N LEU A 85 -1.63 -11.72 4.89
CA LEU A 85 -0.66 -12.13 3.87
C LEU A 85 0.62 -12.69 4.49
N ILE A 86 1.17 -12.04 5.53
CA ILE A 86 2.35 -12.55 6.24
C ILE A 86 2.04 -13.91 6.86
N VAL A 87 0.95 -14.01 7.61
CA VAL A 87 0.57 -15.26 8.30
C VAL A 87 0.32 -16.36 7.29
N GLY A 88 -0.46 -16.11 6.24
CA GLY A 88 -0.72 -17.07 5.18
C GLY A 88 0.56 -17.52 4.49
N TYR A 89 1.49 -16.61 4.22
CA TYR A 89 2.78 -16.96 3.65
C TYR A 89 3.64 -17.83 4.58
N ILE A 90 3.70 -17.50 5.87
CA ILE A 90 4.45 -18.29 6.86
C ILE A 90 3.90 -19.71 6.95
N LEU A 91 2.57 -19.87 6.95
CA LEU A 91 1.90 -21.17 7.09
C LEU A 91 1.99 -22.03 5.81
N LEU A 92 1.99 -21.41 4.63
CA LEU A 92 1.94 -22.14 3.35
C LEU A 92 3.31 -22.37 2.73
N ALA A 93 4.25 -21.46 2.92
CA ALA A 93 5.55 -21.48 2.25
C ALA A 93 6.73 -21.85 3.17
N GLU A 94 6.49 -21.96 4.48
CA GLU A 94 7.49 -22.34 5.50
C GLU A 94 8.88 -21.72 5.24
N PRO A 95 8.98 -20.37 5.24
CA PRO A 95 10.18 -19.69 4.76
C PRO A 95 11.40 -20.03 5.62
N VAL A 96 12.48 -20.46 4.96
CA VAL A 96 13.74 -20.90 5.59
C VAL A 96 14.37 -19.81 6.46
N ASN A 97 14.17 -18.53 6.11
CA ASN A 97 14.64 -17.40 6.89
C ASN A 97 13.66 -16.21 6.80
N LYS A 98 13.85 -15.22 7.67
CA LYS A 98 12.94 -14.07 7.83
C LYS A 98 13.24 -12.88 6.91
N TYR A 99 14.17 -12.99 5.95
CA TYR A 99 14.54 -11.86 5.09
C TYR A 99 13.41 -11.42 4.16
N PHE A 100 12.40 -12.26 3.88
CA PHE A 100 11.20 -11.91 3.11
C PHE A 100 10.45 -10.68 3.66
N VAL A 101 10.65 -10.38 4.94
CA VAL A 101 10.06 -9.24 5.64
C VAL A 101 10.61 -7.89 5.13
N VAL A 102 11.83 -7.87 4.58
CA VAL A 102 12.50 -6.66 4.08
C VAL A 102 11.77 -6.06 2.86
N PRO A 103 11.61 -6.76 1.72
CA PRO A 103 10.88 -6.21 0.58
C PRO A 103 9.40 -5.97 0.91
N PHE A 104 8.81 -6.76 1.82
CA PHE A 104 7.46 -6.55 2.31
C PHE A 104 7.30 -5.18 2.99
N PHE A 105 8.12 -4.88 4.00
CA PHE A 105 8.00 -3.61 4.74
C PHE A 105 8.37 -2.42 3.88
N PHE A 106 9.37 -2.55 3.01
CA PHE A 106 9.72 -1.50 2.06
C PHE A 106 8.50 -1.15 1.19
N THR A 107 7.86 -2.16 0.60
CA THR A 107 6.66 -1.98 -0.22
C THR A 107 5.51 -1.36 0.58
N TYR A 108 5.27 -1.85 1.80
CA TYR A 108 4.27 -1.32 2.71
C TYR A 108 4.48 0.16 3.03
N LEU A 109 5.72 0.56 3.34
CA LEU A 109 6.07 1.92 3.70
C LEU A 109 5.93 2.88 2.53
N VAL A 110 6.37 2.49 1.32
CA VAL A 110 6.27 3.34 0.13
C VAL A 110 4.80 3.63 -0.21
N TYR A 111 3.94 2.60 -0.26
CA TYR A 111 2.51 2.82 -0.52
C TYR A 111 1.83 3.57 0.63
N THR A 112 2.19 3.30 1.88
CA THR A 112 1.61 4.03 3.02
C THR A 112 2.02 5.51 3.02
N ALA A 113 3.25 5.84 2.63
CA ALA A 113 3.69 7.22 2.50
C ALA A 113 2.94 7.96 1.37
N LEU A 114 2.75 7.30 0.22
CA LEU A 114 1.90 7.80 -0.86
C LEU A 114 0.48 8.06 -0.37
N GLU A 115 -0.09 7.10 0.36
CA GLU A 115 -1.43 7.16 0.93
C GLU A 115 -1.61 8.39 1.82
N MET A 116 -0.74 8.51 2.82
CA MET A 116 -0.75 9.65 3.74
C MET A 116 -0.59 10.98 3.02
N PHE A 117 0.31 11.05 2.02
CA PHE A 117 0.50 12.28 1.25
C PHE A 117 -0.78 12.73 0.54
N PHE A 118 -1.48 11.83 -0.15
CA PHE A 118 -2.69 12.24 -0.85
C PHE A 118 -3.84 12.52 0.10
N LEU A 119 -3.94 11.82 1.22
CA LEU A 119 -5.02 12.03 2.19
C LEU A 119 -4.93 13.40 2.84
N VAL A 120 -3.74 13.81 3.26
CA VAL A 120 -3.50 15.16 3.77
C VAL A 120 -3.88 16.21 2.70
N LYS A 121 -3.52 15.95 1.44
CA LYS A 121 -3.90 16.84 0.33
C LYS A 121 -5.40 16.86 0.03
N LEU A 122 -6.11 15.74 0.18
CA LEU A 122 -7.57 15.70 0.00
C LEU A 122 -8.29 16.33 1.18
N ALA A 123 -7.89 16.06 2.42
CA ALA A 123 -8.48 16.65 3.61
C ALA A 123 -8.46 18.19 3.56
N GLY A 124 -7.39 18.80 3.03
CA GLY A 124 -7.31 20.25 2.82
C GLY A 124 -8.27 20.82 1.75
N GLU A 125 -8.89 19.97 0.92
CA GLU A 125 -9.92 20.37 -0.06
C GLU A 125 -11.34 20.36 0.53
N SER A 126 -11.54 19.83 1.74
CA SER A 126 -12.83 19.69 2.44
C SER A 126 -13.35 21.02 3.02
N LYS A 127 -13.04 22.16 2.39
CA LYS A 127 -13.54 23.48 2.81
C LYS A 127 -15.04 23.61 2.64
#